data_AF-A0A972TSK9-F1
#
_entry.id   AF-A0A972TSK9-F1
#
_cell.length_a   1.000
_cell.length_b   1.000
_cell.length_c   1.000
_cell.angle_alpha   90.00
_cell.angle_beta   90.00
_cell.angle_gamma   90.00
#
_symmetry.space_group_name_H-M   'P 1'
#
loop_
_entity.id
_entity.type
_entity.pdbx_description
1 polymer ?
#
loop_
_entity_poly.entity_id
_entity_poly.type
_entity_poly.pdbx_seq_one_letter_code
_entity_poly.pdbx_strand_id
1 'polypeptide(L)' 'MKKIYSVLWLTACVLTSLAGFAVFIFLFAPDFNVYWFILSPMILALYQIPAVYLYWLWKKKRK' A
#
# COMPACT_ATOMS: atom_id res chain seq x y z
N MET A 1 12.00 -7.77 19.51
CA MET A 1 12.01 -6.35 19.09
C MET A 1 11.40 -5.49 20.19
N LYS A 2 12.00 -4.33 20.55
CA LYS A 2 11.34 -3.39 21.48
C LYS A 2 9.98 -2.98 20.91
N LYS A 3 9.00 -2.78 21.81
CA LYS A 3 7.60 -2.41 21.49
C LYS A 3 7.47 -1.18 20.58
N ILE A 4 8.48 -0.31 20.56
CA ILE A 4 8.59 0.88 19.70
C ILE A 4 8.86 0.55 18.23
N TYR A 5 9.85 -0.31 17.91
CA TYR A 5 10.09 -0.78 16.53
C TYR A 5 8.87 -1.54 15.99
N SER A 6 8.24 -2.24 16.93
CA SER A 6 6.83 -2.58 16.98
C SER A 6 5.89 -1.73 16.12
N VAL A 7 5.64 -0.56 16.67
CA VAL A 7 4.67 0.42 16.20
C VAL A 7 5.19 1.11 14.94
N LEU A 8 6.48 1.42 14.86
CA LEU A 8 7.09 2.08 13.70
C LEU A 8 6.92 1.29 12.39
N TRP A 9 7.08 -0.03 12.44
CA TRP A 9 6.83 -0.88 11.26
C TRP A 9 5.36 -0.91 10.85
N LEU A 10 4.45 -0.95 11.82
CA LEU A 10 3.00 -0.93 11.51
C LEU A 10 2.59 0.42 10.92
N THR A 11 3.07 1.53 11.49
CA THR A 11 2.82 2.86 10.93
C THR A 11 3.39 3.01 9.53
N ALA A 12 4.59 2.46 9.26
CA ALA A 12 5.16 2.45 7.92
C ALA A 12 4.30 1.67 6.92
N CYS A 13 3.75 0.52 7.31
CA CYS A 13 2.84 -0.26 6.46
C CYS A 13 1.58 0.55 6.11
N VAL A 14 0.96 1.19 7.10
CA VAL A 14 -0.23 2.03 6.91
C VAL A 14 0.07 3.21 5.98
N LEU A 15 1.18 3.91 6.21
CA LEU A 15 1.59 5.04 5.37
C LEU A 15 1.86 4.62 3.93
N THR A 16 2.48 3.46 3.73
CA THR A 16 2.77 2.94 2.38
C THR A 16 1.48 2.53 1.67
N SER A 17 0.52 1.96 2.39
CA SER A 17 -0.80 1.62 1.84
C SER A 17 -1.61 2.86 1.45
N LEU A 18 -1.61 3.88 2.32
CA LEU A 18 -2.23 5.19 2.03
C LEU A 18 -1.55 5.88 0.84
N ALA A 19 -0.22 5.82 0.74
CA ALA A 19 0.52 6.34 -0.39
C ALA A 19 0.13 5.62 -1.69
N GLY A 20 -0.02 4.29 -1.68
CA GLY A 20 -0.49 3.53 -2.84
C GLY A 20 -1.88 3.98 -3.32
N PHE A 21 -2.81 4.22 -2.39
CA PHE A 21 -4.13 4.79 -2.71
C PHE A 21 -4.04 6.24 -3.24
N ALA A 22 -3.24 7.08 -2.60
CA ALA A 22 -3.08 8.48 -2.99
C ALA A 22 -2.46 8.61 -4.39
N VAL A 23 -1.45 7.81 -4.70
CA VAL A 23 -0.82 7.76 -6.03
C VAL A 23 -1.80 7.26 -7.09
N PHE A 24 -2.61 6.24 -6.77
CA PHE A 24 -3.66 5.78 -7.65
C PHE A 24 -4.67 6.90 -7.96
N ILE A 25 -5.19 7.58 -6.93
CA ILE A 25 -6.16 8.67 -7.13
C ILE A 25 -5.51 9.82 -7.91
N PHE A 26 -4.30 10.23 -7.55
CA PHE A 26 -3.61 11.35 -8.21
C PHE A 26 -3.36 11.10 -9.71
N LEU A 27 -2.98 9.88 -10.08
CA LEU A 27 -2.68 9.54 -11.48
C LEU A 27 -3.94 9.23 -12.30
N PHE A 28 -4.96 8.61 -11.70
CA PHE A 28 -6.12 8.12 -12.45
C PHE A 28 -7.38 8.99 -12.33
N ALA A 29 -7.52 9.81 -11.30
CA ALA A 29 -8.68 10.70 -11.16
C ALA A 29 -8.77 11.80 -12.25
N PRO A 30 -7.67 12.42 -12.73
CA PRO A 30 -7.76 13.49 -13.72
C PRO A 30 -8.35 13.04 -15.07
N ASP A 31 -8.02 11.82 -15.51
CA ASP A 31 -8.40 11.27 -16.82
C ASP A 31 -9.32 10.05 -16.69
N PHE A 32 -10.12 10.00 -15.61
CA PHE A 32 -10.90 8.81 -15.25
C PHE A 32 -11.95 8.46 -16.32
N ASN A 33 -11.90 7.23 -16.83
CA ASN A 33 -12.84 6.71 -17.83
C ASN A 33 -13.28 5.27 -17.48
N VAL A 34 -14.23 4.71 -18.23
CA VAL A 34 -14.75 3.35 -17.98
C VAL A 34 -13.66 2.28 -18.05
N TYR A 35 -12.67 2.42 -18.94
CA TYR A 35 -11.55 1.47 -19.01
C TYR A 35 -10.67 1.53 -17.75
N TRP A 36 -10.40 2.73 -17.24
CA TRP A 36 -9.70 2.93 -15.97
C TRP A 36 -10.49 2.39 -14.78
N PHE A 37 -11.82 2.51 -14.78
CA PHE A 37 -12.67 1.90 -13.74
C PHE A 37 -12.55 0.37 -13.75
N ILE A 38 -12.60 -0.26 -14.92
CA ILE A 38 -12.46 -1.73 -15.05
C ILE A 38 -11.07 -2.20 -14.61
N LEU A 39 -10.01 -1.46 -14.96
CA LEU A 39 -8.63 -1.80 -14.58
C LEU A 39 -8.28 -1.38 -13.14
N SER A 40 -9.06 -0.50 -12.52
CA SER A 40 -8.78 0.06 -11.20
C SER A 40 -8.51 -0.98 -10.11
N PRO A 41 -9.21 -2.13 -10.02
CA PRO A 41 -8.96 -3.10 -8.96
C PRO A 41 -7.59 -3.77 -9.13
N MET A 42 -7.20 -4.05 -10.38
CA MET A 42 -5.90 -4.64 -10.70
C MET A 42 -4.77 -3.67 -10.40
N ILE A 43 -4.93 -2.41 -10.84
CA ILE A 43 -3.94 -1.36 -10.63
C ILE A 43 -3.78 -1.10 -9.13
N LEU A 44 -4.88 -0.93 -8.38
CA LEU A 44 -4.85 -0.79 -6.92
C LEU A 44 -4.12 -1.95 -6.24
N ALA A 45 -4.38 -3.19 -6.66
CA ALA A 45 -3.67 -4.35 -6.12
C ALA A 45 -2.15 -4.25 -6.33
N LEU A 46 -1.70 -3.78 -7.50
CA LEU A 46 -0.27 -3.56 -7.78
C LEU A 46 0.33 -2.47 -6.89
N TYR A 47 -0.34 -1.34 -6.70
CA TYR A 47 0.13 -0.25 -5.82
C TYR A 47 0.17 -0.64 -4.33
N GLN A 48 -0.55 -1.70 -3.93
CA GLN A 48 -0.51 -2.23 -2.56
C GLN A 48 0.61 -3.26 -2.32
N ILE A 49 1.29 -3.77 -3.37
CA ILE A 49 2.41 -4.73 -3.24
C ILE A 49 3.49 -4.25 -2.25
N PRO A 50 3.96 -2.98 -2.28
CA PRO A 50 5.00 -2.52 -1.37
C PRO A 50 4.56 -2.59 0.10
N ALA A 51 3.29 -2.25 0.38
CA ALA A 51 2.74 -2.29 1.73
C ALA A 51 2.65 -3.73 2.25
N VAL A 52 2.20 -4.67 1.41
CA VAL A 52 2.14 -6.10 1.75
C VAL A 52 3.55 -6.68 1.96
N TYR A 53 4.52 -6.28 1.13
CA TYR A 53 5.91 -6.70 1.27
C TYR A 53 6.53 -6.23 2.60
N LEU A 54 6.34 -4.96 2.97
CA LEU A 54 6.78 -4.41 4.25
C LEU A 54 6.15 -5.14 5.44
N TYR A 55 4.85 -5.44 5.35
CA TYR A 55 4.15 -6.21 6.39
C TYR A 55 4.67 -7.65 6.50
N TRP A 56 4.91 -8.31 5.37
CA TRP A 56 5.48 -9.65 5.36
C TRP A 56 6.89 -9.69 5.98
N LEU A 57 7.73 -8.71 5.66
CA LEU A 57 9.08 -8.60 6.19
C LEU A 57 9.07 -8.34 7.70
N TRP A 58 8.12 -7.54 8.19
CA TRP A 58 7.87 -7.36 9.61
C TRP A 58 7.44 -8.67 10.30
N LYS A 59 6.50 -9.40 9.69
CA LYS A 59 6.02 -10.70 10.21
C LYS A 59 7.15 -11.72 10.30
N LYS A 60 8.04 -11.75 9.31
CA LYS A 60 9.22 -12.63 9.29
C LYS A 60 10.25 -12.30 10.38
N LYS A 61 10.37 -11.02 10.77
CA LYS A 61 11.27 -10.60 11.87
C LYS A 61 10.68 -10.80 13.28
N ARG A 62 9.40 -11.17 13.38
CA ARG A 62 8.70 -11.45 14.63
C ARG A 62 8.47 -12.94 14.90
N LYS A 63 8.47 -13.78 13.85
CA LYS A 63 8.59 -15.24 13.98
C LYS A 63 10.04 -15.62 14.21
#